data_AF-A0A7V8WIB6-F1
#
_entry.id   AF-A0A7V8WIB6-F1
#
_cell.length_a   1.000
_cell.length_b   1.000
_cell.length_c   1.000
_cell.angle_alpha   90.00
_cell.angle_beta   90.00
_cell.angle_gamma   90.00
#
_symmetry.space_group_name_H-M   'P 1'
#
loop_
_entity.id
_entity.type
_entity.pdbx_description
1 polymer ?
#
loop_
_entity_poly.entity_id
_entity_poly.type
_entity_poly.pdbx_seq_one_letter_code
_entity_poly.pdbx_strand_id
1 'polypeptide(L)'
;MTAVTSALVRLYPRAWRQRYGSEMRELLASEKPSLRTCADLIAGAVDARMNPQMTLAQRAGKQHGVDQMVKVLRCSPAGVSVADQWRSGAWMIGGSVVLTAISLGLQQQIGRNSLSEGLLYSAFPASLMLSSECTYLKRYSSSARAVMSIGGALLIVGMVWAAVAIGYRI
;
A
#
# COMPACT_ATOMS: atom_id res chain seq x y z
N MET A 1 -21.94 -26.64 -8.82
CA MET A 1 -20.79 -25.84 -9.34
C MET A 1 -21.03 -24.38 -8.96
N THR A 2 -19.96 -23.72 -8.54
CA THR A 2 -19.87 -22.71 -7.46
C THR A 2 -20.60 -21.39 -7.70
N ALA A 3 -21.46 -21.01 -6.75
CA ALA A 3 -22.14 -19.70 -6.71
C ALA A 3 -21.18 -18.50 -6.86
N VAL A 4 -19.93 -18.67 -6.40
CA VAL A 4 -18.84 -17.69 -6.51
C VAL A 4 -18.45 -17.41 -7.97
N THR A 5 -18.32 -18.45 -8.80
CA THR A 5 -17.97 -18.31 -10.22
C THR A 5 -19.06 -17.56 -10.99
N SER A 6 -20.32 -17.89 -10.71
CA SER A 6 -21.49 -17.20 -11.27
C SER A 6 -21.59 -15.76 -10.79
N ALA A 7 -21.23 -15.47 -9.53
CA ALA A 7 -21.18 -14.11 -8.98
C ALA A 7 -20.07 -13.27 -9.64
N LEU A 8 -18.88 -13.85 -9.84
CA LEU A 8 -17.74 -13.22 -10.51
C LEU A 8 -18.07 -12.85 -11.96
N VAL A 9 -18.66 -13.78 -12.72
CA VAL A 9 -19.04 -13.50 -14.12
C VAL A 9 -20.16 -12.46 -14.21
N ARG A 10 -21.05 -12.39 -13.20
CA ARG A 10 -22.11 -11.37 -13.15
C ARG A 10 -21.58 -9.95 -12.98
N LEU A 11 -20.38 -9.76 -12.41
CA LEU A 11 -19.74 -8.46 -12.28
C LEU A 11 -19.41 -7.83 -13.63
N TYR A 12 -19.21 -8.60 -14.69
CA TYR A 12 -18.90 -8.05 -16.01
C TYR A 12 -20.11 -7.40 -16.72
N PRO A 13 -19.90 -6.40 -17.60
CA PRO A 13 -20.96 -5.78 -18.42
C PRO A 13 -21.72 -6.80 -19.28
N ARG A 14 -23.00 -6.50 -19.60
CA ARG A 14 -23.91 -7.42 -20.32
C ARG A 14 -23.34 -7.92 -21.66
N ALA A 15 -22.78 -7.03 -22.47
CA ALA A 15 -22.20 -7.36 -23.79
C ALA A 15 -21.02 -8.35 -23.69
N TRP A 16 -20.20 -8.22 -22.65
CA TRP A 16 -19.07 -9.13 -22.40
C TRP A 16 -19.54 -10.51 -21.94
N ARG A 17 -20.53 -10.56 -21.05
CA ARG A 17 -21.10 -11.83 -20.58
C ARG A 17 -21.76 -12.62 -21.69
N GLN A 18 -22.37 -11.95 -22.67
CA GLN A 18 -22.96 -12.60 -23.84
C GLN A 18 -21.90 -13.21 -24.76
N ARG A 19 -20.71 -12.61 -24.86
CA ARG A 19 -19.65 -13.05 -25.77
C ARG A 19 -18.68 -14.07 -25.16
N TYR A 20 -18.29 -13.87 -23.89
CA TYR A 20 -17.23 -14.65 -23.24
C TYR A 20 -17.68 -15.35 -21.95
N GLY A 21 -18.95 -15.17 -21.55
CA GLY A 21 -19.43 -15.67 -20.27
C GLY A 21 -19.46 -17.19 -20.16
N SER A 22 -19.65 -17.91 -21.26
CA SER A 22 -19.57 -19.39 -21.30
C SER A 22 -18.14 -19.87 -21.14
N GLU A 23 -17.22 -19.38 -21.98
CA GLU A 23 -15.79 -19.73 -21.94
C GLU A 23 -15.15 -19.42 -20.58
N MET A 24 -15.46 -18.25 -20.02
CA MET A 24 -14.93 -17.83 -18.72
C MET A 24 -15.45 -18.71 -17.57
N ARG A 25 -16.68 -19.22 -17.65
CA ARG A 25 -17.22 -20.17 -16.66
C ARG A 25 -16.55 -21.53 -16.77
N GLU A 26 -16.22 -21.96 -17.98
CA GLU A 26 -15.54 -23.23 -18.24
C GLU A 26 -14.08 -23.20 -17.74
N LEU A 27 -13.36 -22.12 -18.02
CA LEU A 27 -12.00 -21.90 -17.51
C LEU A 27 -11.96 -21.87 -15.98
N LEU A 28 -12.87 -21.13 -15.34
CA LEU A 28 -12.98 -21.05 -13.88
C LEU A 28 -13.53 -22.33 -13.23
N ALA A 29 -14.08 -23.25 -14.01
CA ALA A 29 -14.46 -24.58 -13.54
C ALA A 29 -13.29 -25.57 -13.66
N SER A 30 -12.43 -25.41 -14.67
CA SER A 30 -11.23 -26.25 -14.85
C SER A 30 -10.11 -25.93 -13.86
N GLU A 31 -10.02 -24.68 -13.39
CA GLU A 31 -8.94 -24.22 -12.52
C GLU A 31 -9.54 -23.73 -11.19
N LYS A 32 -9.07 -24.26 -10.04
CA LYS A 32 -9.52 -23.76 -8.72
C LYS A 32 -9.00 -22.33 -8.55
N PRO A 33 -9.88 -21.31 -8.54
CA PRO A 33 -9.41 -19.93 -8.49
C PRO A 33 -8.79 -19.65 -7.12
N SER A 34 -7.54 -19.19 -7.13
CA SER A 34 -6.89 -18.68 -5.92
C SER A 34 -7.52 -17.35 -5.49
N LEU A 35 -7.33 -16.94 -4.23
CA LEU A 35 -7.79 -15.62 -3.75
C LEU A 35 -7.23 -14.46 -4.59
N ARG A 36 -6.01 -14.61 -5.09
CA ARG A 36 -5.38 -13.65 -6.01
C ARG A 36 -6.10 -13.60 -7.35
N THR A 37 -6.41 -14.76 -7.92
CA THR A 37 -7.19 -14.88 -9.16
C THR A 37 -8.57 -14.20 -9.01
N CYS A 38 -9.24 -14.39 -7.86
CA CYS A 38 -10.50 -13.71 -7.58
C CYS A 38 -10.33 -12.18 -7.52
N ALA A 39 -9.28 -11.67 -6.88
CA ALA A 39 -9.01 -10.24 -6.80
C ALA A 39 -8.70 -9.63 -8.18
N ASP A 40 -7.89 -10.31 -9.00
CA ASP A 40 -7.56 -9.89 -10.36
C ASP A 40 -8.82 -9.84 -11.26
N LEU A 41 -9.72 -10.81 -11.12
CA LEU A 41 -11.01 -10.85 -11.83
C LEU A 41 -11.96 -9.73 -11.41
N ILE A 42 -12.03 -9.41 -10.11
CA ILE A 42 -12.83 -8.30 -9.61
C ILE A 42 -12.29 -6.97 -10.13
N ALA A 43 -10.97 -6.78 -10.10
CA ALA A 43 -10.33 -5.58 -10.63
C ALA A 43 -10.61 -5.41 -12.13
N GLY A 44 -10.47 -6.49 -12.92
CA GLY A 44 -10.81 -6.49 -14.34
C GLY A 44 -12.28 -6.20 -14.64
N ALA A 45 -13.20 -6.67 -13.78
CA ALA A 45 -14.63 -6.38 -13.92
C ALA A 45 -14.97 -4.93 -13.61
N VAL A 46 -14.30 -4.32 -12.63
CA VAL A 46 -14.46 -2.90 -12.27
C VAL A 46 -13.92 -2.00 -13.38
N ASP A 47 -12.73 -2.29 -13.89
CA ASP A 47 -12.14 -1.52 -15.00
C ASP A 47 -13.01 -1.57 -16.27
N ALA A 48 -13.52 -2.76 -16.63
CA ALA A 48 -14.43 -2.93 -17.76
C ALA A 48 -15.76 -2.18 -17.61
N ARG A 49 -16.19 -1.89 -16.37
CA ARG A 49 -17.38 -1.06 -16.11
C ARG A 49 -17.08 0.43 -16.18
N MET A 50 -15.91 0.85 -15.72
CA MET A 50 -15.52 2.26 -15.68
C MET A 50 -15.09 2.78 -17.06
N ASN A 51 -14.52 1.93 -17.91
CA ASN A 51 -13.95 2.33 -19.21
C ASN A 51 -14.59 1.58 -20.41
N PRO A 52 -15.91 1.72 -20.66
CA PRO A 52 -16.60 0.97 -21.72
C PRO A 52 -16.06 1.24 -23.14
N GLN A 53 -15.41 2.39 -23.36
CA GLN A 53 -14.97 2.87 -24.68
C GLN A 53 -13.52 2.45 -25.05
N MET A 54 -12.72 1.93 -24.12
CA MET A 54 -11.30 1.60 -24.38
C MET A 54 -11.10 0.27 -25.11
N THR A 55 -12.15 -0.53 -25.31
CA THR A 55 -12.09 -1.85 -25.94
C THR A 55 -11.60 -1.81 -27.40
N LEU A 56 -11.79 -0.68 -28.11
CA LEU A 56 -11.27 -0.48 -29.47
C LEU A 56 -9.86 0.12 -29.49
N ALA A 57 -9.54 1.02 -28.56
CA ALA A 57 -8.24 1.69 -28.47
C ALA A 57 -7.10 0.74 -28.01
N GLN A 58 -7.43 -0.31 -27.26
CA GLN A 58 -6.47 -1.35 -26.83
C GLN A 58 -5.83 -2.15 -27.99
N ARG A 59 -6.39 -2.11 -29.21
CA ARG A 59 -5.79 -2.77 -30.39
C ARG A 59 -4.56 -2.05 -30.95
N ALA A 60 -4.43 -0.73 -30.74
CA ALA A 60 -3.38 0.07 -31.39
C ALA A 60 -2.17 0.40 -30.49
N GLY A 61 -2.31 0.36 -29.15
CA GLY A 61 -1.28 0.85 -28.22
C GLY A 61 -0.57 -0.20 -27.36
N LYS A 62 -0.83 -1.50 -27.57
CA LYS A 62 -0.61 -2.56 -26.55
C LYS A 62 0.84 -2.96 -26.26
N GLN A 63 1.86 -2.34 -26.84
CA GLN A 63 3.27 -2.66 -26.52
C GLN A 63 4.11 -1.52 -25.94
N HIS A 64 3.72 -0.25 -26.10
CA HIS A 64 4.52 0.88 -25.57
C HIS A 64 3.83 1.65 -24.43
N GLY A 65 2.49 1.63 -24.35
CA GLY A 65 1.74 2.42 -23.35
C GLY A 65 1.56 1.74 -21.98
N VAL A 66 1.61 0.41 -21.92
CA VAL A 66 1.37 -0.34 -20.67
C VAL A 66 2.50 -0.10 -19.67
N ASP A 67 3.73 -0.01 -20.15
CA ASP A 67 4.91 0.19 -19.30
C ASP A 67 4.97 1.61 -18.71
N GLN A 68 4.45 2.59 -19.45
CA GLN A 68 4.48 3.99 -19.04
C GLN A 68 3.31 4.35 -18.11
N MET A 69 2.12 3.78 -18.33
CA MET A 69 0.92 4.09 -17.52
C MET A 69 0.89 3.33 -16.19
N VAL A 70 1.45 2.10 -16.13
CA VAL A 70 1.68 1.38 -14.85
C VAL A 70 2.68 2.11 -13.96
N LYS A 71 3.61 2.86 -14.55
CA LYS A 71 4.61 3.69 -13.84
C LYS A 71 4.01 4.93 -13.17
N VAL A 72 2.85 5.39 -13.65
CA VAL A 72 2.14 6.57 -13.11
C VAL A 72 1.08 6.14 -12.09
N LEU A 73 0.47 4.95 -12.24
CA LEU A 73 -0.45 4.39 -11.24
C LEU A 73 0.25 3.70 -10.06
N ARG A 74 1.47 3.17 -10.23
CA ARG A 74 2.35 2.98 -9.07
C ARG A 74 2.81 4.37 -8.68
N CYS A 75 2.53 4.80 -7.45
CA CYS A 75 3.21 5.92 -6.81
C CYS A 75 4.72 5.64 -6.69
N SER A 76 5.39 5.55 -7.83
CA SER A 76 6.81 5.27 -7.97
C SER A 76 7.44 6.60 -8.35
N PRO A 77 8.10 7.29 -7.40
CA PRO A 77 8.87 8.47 -7.75
C PRO A 77 9.86 8.07 -8.85
N ALA A 78 9.99 8.88 -9.89
CA ALA A 78 10.91 8.62 -10.98
C ALA A 78 12.32 8.35 -10.42
N GLY A 79 12.89 7.16 -10.69
CA GLY A 79 14.24 6.77 -10.25
C GLY A 79 14.34 5.84 -9.04
N VAL A 80 13.22 5.37 -8.47
CA VAL A 80 13.21 4.42 -7.35
C VAL A 80 13.10 2.97 -7.86
N SER A 81 14.00 2.08 -7.41
CA SER A 81 13.95 0.66 -7.82
C SER A 81 12.86 -0.11 -7.05
N VAL A 82 12.40 -1.23 -7.60
CA VAL A 82 11.46 -2.13 -6.90
C VAL A 82 12.02 -2.62 -5.56
N ALA A 83 13.34 -2.83 -5.49
CA ALA A 83 14.03 -3.18 -4.26
C ALA A 83 13.96 -2.07 -3.20
N ASP A 84 14.08 -0.80 -3.62
CA ASP A 84 13.97 0.36 -2.73
C ASP A 84 12.52 0.53 -2.21
N GLN A 85 11.51 0.26 -3.04
CA GLN A 85 10.11 0.25 -2.61
C GLN A 85 9.85 -0.82 -1.55
N TRP A 86 10.38 -2.03 -1.75
CA TRP A 86 10.24 -3.11 -0.77
C TRP A 86 10.97 -2.79 0.54
N ARG A 87 12.16 -2.18 0.46
CA ARG A 87 12.90 -1.71 1.65
C ARG A 87 12.14 -0.62 2.40
N SER A 88 11.53 0.33 1.68
CA SER A 88 10.68 1.37 2.26
C SER A 88 9.46 0.75 2.96
N GLY A 89 8.79 -0.20 2.31
CA GLY A 89 7.66 -0.92 2.88
C GLY A 89 8.05 -1.71 4.13
N ALA A 90 9.19 -2.39 4.09
CA ALA A 90 9.74 -3.12 5.24
C ALA A 90 10.06 -2.19 6.41
N TRP A 91 10.67 -1.02 6.15
CA TRP A 91 10.93 -0.01 7.19
C TRP A 91 9.64 0.56 7.79
N MET A 92 8.64 0.81 6.96
CA MET A 92 7.36 1.37 7.41
C MET A 92 6.59 0.37 8.29
N ILE A 93 6.49 -0.87 7.84
CA ILE A 93 5.76 -1.92 8.58
C ILE A 93 6.57 -2.32 9.82
N GLY A 94 7.85 -2.65 9.62
CA GLY A 94 8.74 -3.11 10.69
C GLY A 94 8.95 -2.06 11.77
N GLY A 95 9.24 -0.81 11.37
CA GLY A 95 9.43 0.29 12.32
C GLY A 95 8.17 0.58 13.13
N SER A 96 7.00 0.59 12.49
CA SER A 96 5.72 0.78 13.19
C SER A 96 5.45 -0.34 14.20
N VAL A 97 5.66 -1.61 13.80
CA VAL A 97 5.47 -2.77 14.68
C VAL A 97 6.44 -2.73 15.86
N VAL A 98 7.72 -2.43 15.62
CA VAL A 98 8.74 -2.35 16.66
C VAL A 98 8.42 -1.22 17.66
N LEU A 99 8.13 -0.01 17.19
CA LEU A 99 7.78 1.11 18.07
C LEU A 99 6.51 0.83 18.86
N THR A 100 5.52 0.18 18.24
CA THR A 100 4.29 -0.26 18.92
C THR A 100 4.60 -1.29 20.01
N ALA A 101 5.44 -2.29 19.72
CA ALA A 101 5.84 -3.30 20.70
C ALA A 101 6.61 -2.69 21.87
N ILE A 102 7.52 -1.74 21.60
CA ILE A 102 8.24 -0.99 22.64
C ILE A 102 7.25 -0.21 23.51
N SER A 103 6.29 0.48 22.89
CA SER A 103 5.23 1.20 23.62
C SER A 103 4.44 0.27 24.53
N LEU A 104 3.99 -0.88 24.02
CA LEU A 104 3.24 -1.86 24.80
C LEU A 104 4.08 -2.44 25.94
N GLY A 105 5.36 -2.73 25.71
CA GLY A 105 6.29 -3.17 26.74
C GLY A 105 6.47 -2.13 27.84
N LEU A 106 6.62 -0.86 27.49
CA LEU A 106 6.67 0.26 28.43
C LEU A 106 5.38 0.38 29.24
N GLN A 107 4.21 0.22 28.59
CA GLN A 107 2.91 0.24 29.28
C GLN A 107 2.77 -0.91 30.28
N GLN A 108 3.29 -2.09 29.96
CA GLN A 108 3.24 -3.24 30.87
C GLN A 108 4.20 -3.10 32.05
N GLN A 109 5.39 -2.53 31.85
CA GLN A 109 6.40 -2.42 32.92
C GLN A 109 6.17 -1.23 33.85
N ILE A 110 5.80 -0.06 33.31
CA ILE A 110 5.79 1.22 34.03
C ILE A 110 4.36 1.80 34.12
N GLY A 111 3.36 1.12 33.54
CA GLY A 111 2.00 1.63 33.41
C GLY A 111 1.84 2.60 32.24
N ARG A 112 0.60 3.06 32.01
CA ARG A 112 0.29 4.07 31.00
C ARG A 112 0.86 5.42 31.43
N ASN A 113 1.84 5.89 30.66
CA ASN A 113 2.51 7.17 30.86
C ASN A 113 2.50 7.95 29.55
N SER A 114 2.65 9.29 29.63
CA SER A 114 2.65 10.16 28.44
C SER A 114 3.69 9.75 27.39
N LEU A 115 4.83 9.20 27.83
CA LEU A 115 5.88 8.70 26.95
C LEU A 115 5.40 7.51 26.10
N SER A 116 4.76 6.50 26.71
CA SER A 116 4.36 5.31 25.98
C SER A 116 3.19 5.59 25.03
N GLU A 117 2.22 6.40 25.44
CA GLU A 117 1.15 6.86 24.53
C GLU A 117 1.69 7.73 23.39
N GLY A 118 2.62 8.65 23.69
CA GLY A 118 3.28 9.45 22.67
C GLY A 118 4.05 8.59 21.66
N LEU A 119 4.74 7.55 22.13
CA LEU A 119 5.45 6.60 21.27
C LEU A 119 4.48 5.80 20.38
N LEU A 120 3.34 5.37 20.94
CA LEU A 120 2.32 4.65 20.19
C LEU A 120 1.74 5.50 19.04
N TYR A 121 1.36 6.75 19.33
CA TYR A 121 0.78 7.65 18.33
C TYR A 121 1.80 8.11 17.29
N SER A 122 3.08 8.19 17.65
CA SER A 122 4.14 8.56 16.73
C SER A 122 4.72 7.39 15.92
N ALA A 123 4.36 6.14 16.25
CA ALA A 123 4.94 4.94 15.63
C ALA A 123 4.85 4.95 14.09
N PHE A 124 3.65 5.15 13.55
CA PHE A 124 3.44 5.21 12.10
C PHE A 124 4.13 6.42 11.44
N PRO A 125 3.91 7.68 11.87
CA PRO A 125 4.52 8.83 11.19
C PRO A 125 6.05 8.89 11.35
N ALA A 126 6.61 8.45 12.49
CA ALA A 126 8.06 8.36 12.65
C ALA A 126 8.65 7.28 11.73
N SER A 127 7.98 6.13 11.61
CA SER A 127 8.38 5.05 10.71
C SER A 127 8.26 5.46 9.23
N LEU A 128 7.24 6.23 8.87
CA LEU A 128 7.09 6.83 7.55
C LEU A 128 8.26 7.77 7.24
N MET A 129 8.66 8.61 8.20
CA MET A 129 9.80 9.52 8.05
C MET A 129 11.11 8.76 7.82
N LEU A 130 11.35 7.67 8.56
CA LEU A 130 12.51 6.79 8.35
C LEU A 130 12.48 6.12 6.97
N SER A 131 11.30 5.77 6.47
CA SER A 131 11.15 5.17 5.13
C SER A 131 11.51 6.14 3.99
N SER A 132 11.46 7.46 4.25
CA SER A 132 11.77 8.49 3.25
C SER A 132 13.22 8.45 2.76
N GLU A 133 14.14 7.82 3.52
CA GLU A 133 15.52 7.57 3.09
C GLU A 133 15.62 6.73 1.82
N CYS A 134 14.70 5.75 1.68
CA CYS A 134 14.70 4.80 0.56
C CYS A 134 14.05 5.40 -0.70
N THR A 135 13.29 6.49 -0.56
CA THR A 135 12.49 7.08 -1.64
C THR A 135 12.91 8.51 -1.93
N TYR A 136 12.43 9.48 -1.14
CA TYR A 136 12.58 10.91 -1.39
C TYR A 136 14.01 11.43 -1.18
N LEU A 137 14.71 10.93 -0.16
CA LEU A 137 16.01 11.49 0.23
C LEU A 137 17.21 10.82 -0.47
N LYS A 138 16.96 9.91 -1.42
CA LYS A 138 18.03 9.18 -2.12
C LYS A 138 18.99 10.08 -2.90
N ARG A 139 18.52 11.26 -3.35
CA ARG A 139 19.32 12.24 -4.10
C ARG A 139 20.31 13.02 -3.23
N TYR A 140 20.17 12.98 -1.91
CA TYR A 140 21.03 13.68 -0.96
C TYR A 140 22.20 12.81 -0.49
N SER A 141 23.25 13.48 0.02
CA SER A 141 24.40 12.81 0.64
C SER A 141 23.95 11.94 1.81
N SER A 142 24.69 10.86 2.07
CA SER A 142 24.34 9.88 3.12
C SER A 142 24.18 10.53 4.50
N SER A 143 25.01 11.52 4.82
CA SER A 143 24.93 12.27 6.09
C SER A 143 23.67 13.13 6.15
N ALA A 144 23.34 13.87 5.08
CA ALA A 144 22.15 14.71 5.04
C ALA A 144 20.86 13.86 5.11
N ARG A 145 20.88 12.68 4.48
CA ARG A 145 19.78 11.71 4.52
C ARG A 145 19.52 11.21 5.94
N ALA A 146 20.57 10.71 6.61
CA ALA A 146 20.45 10.21 7.98
C ALA A 146 19.99 11.32 8.94
N VAL A 147 20.54 12.53 8.81
CA VAL A 147 20.15 13.67 9.64
C VAL A 147 18.69 14.06 9.43
N MET A 148 18.23 14.17 8.18
CA MET A 148 16.83 14.56 7.90
C MET A 148 15.83 13.49 8.34
N SER A 149 16.14 12.22 8.09
CA SER A 149 15.25 11.10 8.43
C SER A 149 15.19 10.85 9.94
N ILE A 150 16.35 10.64 10.59
CA ILE A 150 16.40 10.37 12.04
C ILE A 150 15.97 11.62 12.81
N GLY A 151 16.47 12.79 12.42
CA GLY A 151 16.10 14.06 13.05
C GLY A 151 14.61 14.37 12.90
N GLY A 152 14.04 14.13 11.71
CA GLY A 152 12.61 14.29 11.47
C GLY A 152 11.75 13.30 12.27
N ALA A 153 12.16 12.03 12.35
CA ALA A 153 11.47 11.02 13.15
C ALA A 153 11.49 11.39 14.65
N LEU A 154 12.63 11.81 15.18
CA LEU A 154 12.77 12.28 16.56
C LEU A 154 11.94 13.53 16.85
N LEU A 155 11.90 14.48 15.90
CA LEU A 155 11.06 15.68 16.00
C LEU A 155 9.57 15.30 16.10
N ILE A 156 9.10 14.38 15.25
CA ILE A 156 7.72 13.88 15.26
C ILE A 156 7.39 13.24 16.62
N VAL A 157 8.26 12.34 17.10
CA VAL A 157 8.08 11.68 18.41
C VAL A 157 8.03 12.73 19.53
N GLY A 158 8.94 13.70 19.52
CA GLY A 158 9.01 14.78 20.52
C GLY A 158 7.77 15.68 20.52
N MET A 159 7.28 16.07 19.34
CA MET A 159 6.07 16.89 19.21
C MET A 159 4.82 16.16 19.72
N VAL A 160 4.66 14.89 19.32
CA VAL A 160 3.52 14.06 19.77
C VAL A 160 3.59 13.82 21.27
N TRP A 161 4.78 13.52 21.79
CA TRP A 161 4.98 13.35 23.23
C TRP A 161 4.64 14.63 24.00
N ALA A 162 5.10 15.80 23.54
CA ALA A 162 4.78 17.07 24.17
C ALA A 162 3.26 17.33 24.17
N ALA A 163 2.58 17.06 23.06
CA ALA A 163 1.13 17.22 22.96
C ALA A 163 0.38 16.32 23.97
N VAL A 164 0.76 15.05 24.07
CA VAL A 164 0.18 14.11 25.06
C VAL A 164 0.51 14.56 26.47
N ALA A 165 1.76 14.97 26.75
CA ALA A 165 2.17 15.41 28.07
C ALA A 165 1.42 16.68 28.54
N ILE A 166 1.08 17.59 27.63
CA ILE A 166 0.21 18.74 27.92
C ILE A 166 -1.21 18.26 28.22
N GLY A 167 -1.76 17.35 27.41
CA GLY A 167 -3.10 16.80 27.62
C GLY A 167 -3.28 16.09 28.97
N TYR A 168 -2.23 15.46 29.50
CA TYR A 168 -2.24 14.85 30.83
C TYR A 168 -2.24 15.85 32.00
N ARG A 169 -1.91 17.12 31.76
CA ARG A 169 -1.83 18.16 32.79
C ARG A 169 -3.10 18.99 32.92
N ILE A 170 -4.03 18.86 31.97
CA ILE A 170 -5.33 19.55 31.93
C ILE A 170 -6.37 18.63 32.57
#